data_AF-A0A918RV15-F1
#
_entry.id   AF-A0A918RV15-F1
#
_cell.length_a   1.000
_cell.length_b   1.000
_cell.length_c   1.000
_cell.angle_alpha   90.00
_cell.angle_beta   90.00
_cell.angle_gamma   90.00
#
_symmetry.space_group_name_H-M   'P 1'
#
loop_
_entity.id
_entity.type
_entity.pdbx_description
1 polymer ?
#
loop_
_entity_poly.entity_id
_entity_poly.type
_entity_poly.pdbx_seq_one_letter_code
_entity_poly.pdbx_strand_id
1 'polypeptide(L)'
;MENVIYLRLIGLVLILIGVVLASNPELVSNRPVPEDTFKAVERRVWWGLFIGLGLLLQFHHQWLPWQTTVAATLISLLLGLLVARFIGIFYDGSVAKQWLNVGIEVAIMLPLIWWYFNTRS
;
A
#
# COMPACT_ATOMS: atom_id res chain seq x y z
N MET A 1 -12.90 -23.37 1.86
CA MET A 1 -13.24 -22.44 0.75
C MET A 1 -13.95 -21.19 1.26
N GLU A 2 -14.93 -21.32 2.16
CA GLU A 2 -15.67 -20.18 2.71
C GLU A 2 -14.78 -19.11 3.38
N ASN A 3 -13.82 -19.52 4.22
CA ASN A 3 -12.88 -18.59 4.88
C ASN A 3 -12.07 -17.74 3.89
N VAL A 4 -11.68 -18.32 2.74
CA VAL A 4 -10.96 -17.59 1.68
C VAL A 4 -11.86 -16.55 1.04
N ILE A 5 -13.15 -16.86 0.83
CA ILE A 5 -14.12 -15.91 0.28
C ILE A 5 -14.31 -14.72 1.23
N TYR A 6 -14.43 -14.98 2.55
CA TYR A 6 -14.53 -13.91 3.54
C TYR A 6 -13.28 -13.03 3.58
N LEU A 7 -12.08 -13.63 3.55
CA LEU A 7 -10.81 -12.87 3.52
C LEU A 7 -10.70 -11.99 2.27
N ARG A 8 -11.08 -12.51 1.10
CA ARG A 8 -11.12 -11.73 -0.14
C ARG A 8 -12.16 -10.62 -0.10
N LEU A 9 -13.34 -10.87 0.46
CA LEU A 9 -14.37 -9.83 0.60
C LEU A 9 -13.86 -8.69 1.50
N ILE A 10 -13.29 -9.02 2.65
CA ILE A 10 -12.67 -8.05 3.56
C ILE A 10 -11.54 -7.32 2.84
N GLY A 11 -10.68 -8.04 2.11
CA GLY A 11 -9.59 -7.45 1.34
C GLY A 11 -10.07 -6.45 0.30
N LEU A 12 -11.13 -6.76 -0.43
CA LEU A 12 -11.75 -5.84 -1.39
C LEU A 12 -12.27 -4.57 -0.69
N VAL A 13 -12.98 -4.72 0.43
CA VAL A 13 -13.48 -3.59 1.21
C VAL A 13 -12.33 -2.71 1.72
N LEU A 14 -11.24 -3.30 2.20
CA LEU A 14 -10.05 -2.55 2.65
C LEU A 14 -9.38 -1.78 1.50
N ILE A 15 -9.27 -2.38 0.30
CA ILE A 15 -8.75 -1.68 -0.89
C ILE A 15 -9.62 -0.47 -1.21
N LEU A 16 -10.95 -0.64 -1.24
CA LEU A 16 -11.89 0.45 -1.51
C LEU A 16 -11.76 1.58 -0.48
N ILE A 17 -11.71 1.23 0.81
CA ILE A 17 -11.49 2.21 1.90
C ILE A 17 -10.15 2.93 1.71
N GLY A 18 -9.08 2.20 1.43
CA GLY A 18 -7.74 2.77 1.23
C GLY A 18 -7.69 3.75 0.06
N VAL A 19 -8.32 3.40 -1.07
CA VAL A 19 -8.40 4.28 -2.24
C VAL A 19 -9.23 5.54 -1.94
N VAL A 20 -10.38 5.38 -1.28
CA VAL A 20 -11.25 6.51 -0.89
C VAL A 20 -10.51 7.46 0.04
N LEU A 21 -9.83 6.93 1.06
CA LEU A 21 -9.12 7.75 2.05
C LEU A 21 -7.82 8.35 1.51
N ALA A 22 -7.13 7.68 0.58
CA ALA A 22 -6.01 8.26 -0.15
C ALA A 22 -6.48 9.43 -1.05
N SER A 23 -7.65 9.29 -1.66
CA SER A 23 -8.24 10.31 -2.54
C SER A 23 -8.87 11.47 -1.76
N ASN A 24 -9.44 11.22 -0.59
CA ASN A 24 -10.01 12.24 0.28
C ASN A 24 -9.75 11.92 1.76
N PRO A 25 -8.57 12.30 2.29
CA PRO A 25 -8.22 12.04 3.69
C PRO A 25 -9.03 12.89 4.69
N GLU A 26 -9.79 13.90 4.23
CA GLU A 26 -10.60 14.78 5.10
C GLU A 26 -11.87 14.11 5.61
N LEU A 27 -12.29 13.01 4.99
CA LEU A 27 -13.42 12.20 5.47
C LEU A 27 -13.23 11.69 6.90
N VAL A 28 -11.97 11.58 7.35
CA VAL A 28 -11.62 11.07 8.69
C VAL A 28 -10.65 12.01 9.43
N SER A 29 -9.87 12.84 8.73
CA SER A 29 -8.89 13.73 9.34
C SER A 29 -9.34 15.19 9.32
N ASN A 30 -9.48 15.79 10.51
CA ASN A 30 -9.76 17.23 10.68
C ASN A 30 -8.49 18.11 10.58
N ARG A 31 -7.34 17.54 10.21
CA ARG A 31 -6.10 18.32 10.10
C ARG A 31 -6.14 19.17 8.83
N PRO A 32 -5.71 20.45 8.90
CA PRO A 32 -5.64 21.30 7.73
C PRO A 32 -4.72 20.68 6.68
N VAL A 33 -5.06 20.89 5.40
CA VAL A 33 -4.21 20.48 4.28
C VAL A 33 -2.89 21.26 4.35
N PRO A 34 -1.73 20.59 4.38
CA PRO A 34 -0.45 21.29 4.34
C PRO A 34 -0.33 22.11 3.04
N GLU A 35 0.18 23.34 3.14
CA GLU A 35 0.46 24.17 1.96
C GLU A 35 1.61 23.61 1.11
N ASP A 36 2.52 22.87 1.74
CA ASP A 36 3.64 22.20 1.07
C ASP A 36 3.16 20.95 0.33
N THR A 37 3.33 20.92 -0.99
CA THR A 37 2.92 19.81 -1.87
C THR A 37 3.50 18.47 -1.41
N PHE A 38 4.76 18.44 -0.98
CA PHE A 38 5.37 17.19 -0.53
C PHE A 38 4.65 16.63 0.70
N LYS A 39 4.39 17.47 1.72
CA LYS A 39 3.64 17.07 2.92
C LYS A 39 2.18 16.70 2.63
N ALA A 40 1.53 17.37 1.67
CA ALA A 40 0.17 17.04 1.25
C ALA A 40 0.10 15.60 0.69
N VAL A 41 1.04 15.23 -0.19
CA VAL A 41 1.14 13.86 -0.71
C VAL A 41 1.43 12.85 0.40
N GLU A 42 2.41 13.12 1.29
CA GLU A 42 2.76 12.19 2.39
C GLU A 42 1.57 11.92 3.32
N ARG A 43 0.67 12.88 3.52
CA ARG A 43 -0.57 12.67 4.29
C ARG A 43 -1.47 11.61 3.66
N ARG A 44 -1.47 11.49 2.33
CA ARG A 44 -2.29 10.50 1.60
C ARG A 44 -1.64 9.13 1.56
N VAL A 45 -0.31 9.07 1.49
CA VAL A 45 0.48 7.84 1.38
C VAL A 45 0.16 6.83 2.49
N TRP A 46 -0.04 7.30 3.73
CA TRP A 46 -0.37 6.44 4.87
C TRP A 46 -1.64 5.61 4.69
N TRP A 47 -2.63 6.10 3.93
CA TRP A 47 -3.84 5.34 3.62
C TRP A 47 -3.57 4.16 2.67
N GLY A 48 -2.41 4.15 2.01
CA GLY A 48 -1.89 3.03 1.25
C GLY A 48 -1.70 1.76 2.07
N LEU A 49 -1.56 1.85 3.40
CA LEU A 49 -1.53 0.65 4.26
C LEU A 49 -2.81 -0.17 4.15
N PHE A 50 -3.98 0.47 4.01
CA PHE A 50 -5.25 -0.25 3.81
C PHE A 50 -5.29 -0.94 2.46
N ILE A 51 -4.77 -0.29 1.41
CA ILE A 51 -4.62 -0.89 0.09
C ILE A 51 -3.72 -2.12 0.18
N GLY A 52 -2.56 -1.99 0.85
CA GLY A 52 -1.60 -3.08 0.99
C GLY A 52 -2.12 -4.25 1.80
N LEU A 53 -2.76 -4.00 2.94
CA LEU A 53 -3.44 -5.04 3.72
C LEU A 53 -4.54 -5.73 2.92
N GLY A 54 -5.33 -4.97 2.16
CA GLY A 54 -6.36 -5.54 1.33
C GLY A 54 -5.81 -6.41 0.18
N LEU A 55 -4.67 -6.01 -0.42
CA LEU A 55 -3.94 -6.83 -1.39
C LEU A 55 -3.40 -8.11 -0.76
N LEU A 56 -2.85 -8.04 0.45
CA LEU A 56 -2.38 -9.22 1.18
C LEU A 56 -3.51 -10.24 1.36
N LEU A 57 -4.67 -9.78 1.83
CA LEU A 57 -5.85 -10.64 2.02
C LEU A 57 -6.43 -11.18 0.72
N GLN A 58 -6.18 -10.52 -0.42
CA GLN A 58 -6.62 -11.03 -1.73
C GLN A 58 -5.75 -12.15 -2.28
N PHE A 59 -4.45 -12.13 -2.01
CA PHE A 59 -3.49 -12.97 -2.71
C PHE A 59 -2.74 -13.97 -1.83
N HIS A 60 -2.62 -13.73 -0.51
CA HIS A 60 -1.84 -14.57 0.40
C HIS A 60 -2.68 -15.11 1.56
N HIS A 61 -2.96 -16.42 1.56
CA HIS A 61 -3.83 -17.06 2.56
C HIS A 61 -3.13 -18.18 3.35
N GLN A 62 -1.86 -18.42 3.04
CA GLN A 62 -1.07 -19.49 3.65
C GLN A 62 -0.19 -18.89 4.75
N TRP A 63 -0.07 -19.58 5.88
CA TRP A 63 0.80 -19.13 6.98
C TRP A 63 2.21 -19.67 6.86
N LEU A 64 2.34 -20.87 6.29
CA LEU A 64 3.61 -21.56 6.06
C LEU A 64 3.89 -21.65 4.56
N PRO A 65 5.15 -21.48 4.13
CA PRO A 65 6.31 -21.09 4.95
C PRO A 65 6.19 -19.64 5.48
N TRP A 66 6.66 -19.39 6.71
CA TRP A 66 6.50 -18.09 7.35
C TRP A 66 7.29 -16.98 6.65
N GLN A 67 8.43 -17.34 6.04
CA GLN A 67 9.27 -16.42 5.27
C GLN A 67 8.50 -15.85 4.08
N THR A 68 7.75 -16.69 3.39
CA THR A 68 6.91 -16.30 2.24
C THR A 68 5.80 -15.35 2.69
N THR A 69 5.21 -15.59 3.87
CA THR A 69 4.20 -14.70 4.49
C THR A 69 4.79 -13.33 4.85
N VAL A 70 5.99 -13.30 5.44
CA VAL A 70 6.67 -12.03 5.75
C VAL A 70 6.98 -11.26 4.47
N ALA A 71 7.55 -11.92 3.46
CA ALA A 71 7.85 -11.27 2.19
C ALA A 71 6.58 -10.75 1.50
N ALA A 72 5.51 -11.54 1.44
CA ALA A 72 4.21 -11.12 0.89
C ALA A 72 3.63 -9.92 1.63
N THR A 73 3.74 -9.90 2.96
CA THR A 73 3.27 -8.78 3.81
C THR A 73 4.03 -7.51 3.48
N LEU A 74 5.36 -7.55 3.43
CA LEU A 74 6.17 -6.37 3.13
C LEU A 74 5.94 -5.86 1.71
N ILE A 75 5.86 -6.75 0.72
CA ILE A 75 5.61 -6.38 -0.69
C ILE A 75 4.23 -5.74 -0.83
N SER A 76 3.19 -6.36 -0.26
CA SER A 76 1.81 -5.85 -0.38
C SER A 76 1.67 -4.49 0.29
N LEU A 77 2.24 -4.28 1.48
CA LEU A 77 2.24 -2.99 2.16
C LEU A 77 2.99 -1.91 1.36
N LEU A 78 4.19 -2.20 0.86
CA LEU A 78 4.96 -1.26 0.03
C LEU A 78 4.20 -0.92 -1.26
N LEU A 79 3.60 -1.91 -1.91
CA LEU A 79 2.80 -1.69 -3.11
C LEU A 79 1.57 -0.82 -2.81
N GLY A 80 0.90 -1.03 -1.68
CA GLY A 80 -0.20 -0.19 -1.23
C GLY A 80 0.21 1.26 -0.99
N LEU A 81 1.34 1.48 -0.31
CA LEU A 81 1.94 2.81 -0.10
C LEU A 81 2.28 3.47 -1.44
N LEU A 82 2.90 2.73 -2.37
CA LEU A 82 3.26 3.22 -3.69
C LEU A 82 2.03 3.63 -4.52
N VAL A 83 0.95 2.84 -4.48
CA VAL A 83 -0.32 3.20 -5.13
C VAL A 83 -0.90 4.47 -4.52
N ALA A 84 -0.94 4.58 -3.20
CA ALA A 84 -1.41 5.80 -2.53
C ALA A 84 -0.53 7.01 -2.83
N ARG A 85 0.78 6.82 -3.02
CA ARG A 85 1.71 7.87 -3.45
C ARG A 85 1.38 8.36 -4.85
N PHE A 86 1.10 7.47 -5.80
CA PHE A 86 0.67 7.88 -7.14
C PHE A 86 -0.66 8.63 -7.11
N ILE A 87 -1.62 8.21 -6.28
CA ILE A 87 -2.87 8.95 -6.04
C ILE A 87 -2.55 10.36 -5.50
N GLY A 88 -1.68 10.46 -4.50
CA GLY A 88 -1.30 11.76 -3.94
C GLY A 88 -0.61 12.68 -4.95
N ILE A 89 0.35 12.17 -5.72
CA ILE A 89 1.00 12.92 -6.80
C ILE A 89 -0.02 13.41 -7.83
N PHE A 90 -1.02 12.59 -8.15
CA PHE A 90 -2.08 12.95 -9.09
C PHE A 90 -2.97 14.10 -8.56
N TYR A 91 -3.30 14.12 -7.27
CA TYR A 91 -4.19 15.13 -6.69
C TYR A 91 -3.47 16.41 -6.22
N ASP A 92 -2.34 16.28 -5.53
CA ASP A 92 -1.67 17.42 -4.88
C ASP A 92 -0.49 17.96 -5.70
N GLY A 93 -0.02 17.19 -6.70
CA GLY A 93 1.02 17.60 -7.64
C GLY A 93 2.32 16.81 -7.55
N SER A 94 3.15 16.97 -8.57
CA SER A 94 4.41 16.23 -8.77
C SER A 94 5.61 17.06 -8.33
N VAL A 95 6.45 16.49 -7.46
CA VAL A 95 7.70 17.10 -6.97
C VAL A 95 8.83 16.08 -7.06
N ALA A 96 10.06 16.52 -7.38
CA ALA A 96 11.23 15.64 -7.52
C ALA A 96 11.46 14.72 -6.31
N LYS A 97 11.24 15.25 -5.09
CA LYS A 97 11.37 14.48 -3.85
C LYS A 97 10.38 13.30 -3.77
N GLN A 98 9.19 13.42 -4.37
CA GLN A 98 8.23 12.31 -4.43
C GLN A 98 8.71 11.19 -5.36
N TRP A 99 9.33 11.54 -6.49
CA TRP A 99 9.91 10.55 -7.40
C TRP A 99 11.15 9.86 -6.82
N LEU A 100 11.93 10.57 -6.01
CA LEU A 100 12.99 9.94 -5.22
C LEU A 100 12.41 8.89 -4.27
N ASN A 101 11.32 9.21 -3.57
CA ASN A 101 10.64 8.26 -2.68
C ASN A 101 10.06 7.06 -3.45
N VAL A 102 9.46 7.27 -4.63
CA VAL A 102 9.03 6.19 -5.54
C VAL A 102 10.23 5.29 -5.88
N GLY A 103 11.36 5.87 -6.25
CA GLY A 103 12.59 5.13 -6.57
C GLY A 103 13.07 4.29 -5.38
N ILE A 104 13.06 4.86 -4.17
CA ILE A 104 13.42 4.15 -2.93
C ILE A 104 12.44 3.00 -2.65
N GLU A 105 11.14 3.24 -2.75
CA GLU A 105 10.11 2.21 -2.54
C GLU A 105 10.28 1.04 -3.51
N VAL A 106 10.50 1.33 -4.79
CA VAL A 106 10.78 0.29 -5.80
C VAL A 106 12.09 -0.44 -5.51
N ALA A 107 13.16 0.28 -5.17
CA ALA A 107 14.46 -0.31 -4.86
C ALA A 107 14.41 -1.24 -3.64
N ILE A 108 13.59 -0.94 -2.63
CA ILE A 108 13.35 -1.81 -1.46
C ILE A 108 12.45 -2.99 -1.84
N MET A 109 11.45 -2.76 -2.69
CA MET A 109 10.47 -3.79 -3.06
C MET A 109 11.08 -4.88 -3.94
N LEU A 110 12.01 -4.56 -4.85
CA LEU A 110 12.65 -5.54 -5.74
C LEU A 110 13.36 -6.71 -5.02
N PRO A 111 14.25 -6.49 -4.02
CA PRO A 111 14.87 -7.59 -3.29
C PRO A 111 13.86 -8.40 -2.46
N LEU A 112 12.78 -7.77 -1.98
CA LEU A 112 11.71 -8.48 -1.29
C LEU A 112 10.95 -9.41 -2.24
N ILE A 113 10.65 -8.94 -3.46
CA ILE A 113 10.04 -9.78 -4.51
C ILE A 113 10.94 -10.96 -4.83
N TRP A 114 12.25 -10.72 -5.01
CA TRP A 114 13.21 -11.81 -5.23
C TRP A 114 13.22 -12.81 -4.06
N TRP A 115 13.22 -12.32 -2.82
CA TRP A 115 13.18 -13.16 -1.62
C TRP A 115 11.88 -13.97 -1.51
N TYR A 116 10.75 -13.38 -1.86
CA TYR A 116 9.45 -14.07 -1.90
C TYR A 116 9.50 -15.28 -2.85
N PHE A 117 10.02 -15.10 -4.07
CA PHE A 117 10.12 -16.21 -5.02
C PHE A 117 11.11 -17.29 -4.59
N ASN A 118 12.23 -16.91 -3.96
CA ASN A 118 13.22 -17.86 -3.48
C ASN A 118 12.76 -18.67 -2.25
N THR A 119 11.80 -18.14 -1.47
CA THR A 119 11.25 -18.80 -0.26
C THR A 119 9.92 -19.50 -0.49
N ARG A 120 9.46 -19.58 -1.75
CA ARG A 120 8.21 -20.24 -2.12
C ARG A 120 8.37 -21.76 -2.36
N SER A 121 9.56 -22.31 -2.09
CA SER A 121 9.88 -23.74 -2.22
C SER A 121 9.07 -24.63 -1.27
#